data_AF-A0A0B4DJ90-F1
#
_entry.id   AF-A0A0B4DJ90-F1
#
_cell.length_a   1.000
_cell.length_b   1.000
_cell.length_c   1.000
_cell.angle_alpha   90.00
_cell.angle_beta   90.00
_cell.angle_gamma   90.00
#
_symmetry.space_group_name_H-M   'P 1'
#
loop_
_entity.id
_entity.type
_entity.pdbx_description
1 polymer ?
#
loop_
_entity_poly.entity_id
_entity_poly.type
_entity_poly.pdbx_seq_one_letter_code
_entity_poly.pdbx_strand_id
1 'polypeptide(L)'
;MKTLGVDLAAATKKTAVAVIEWSDDRARLTHLALDVDDQEIVDLFGTCAMTGVDCPVGWPDALIPFLTGHLNNDPAPVLDHDGIAGRRLLAYRDTDRFCTAQTGLIPLSVSADRLAHPAMRCAVIQAKIAALHGPQPRDGSGRLAEVYPAASLKIWGLKGRGYKGRGTPEAERLGVLLGSLQDQAPWLDLAGNEARLAASDDLFDAVIASLTARAVARRRTLAPDDAHARAARSEGWIHLPSCTPDELLGQ
;
A
#
# COMPACT_ATOMS: atom_id res chain seq x y z
N MET A 1 -8.15 14.45 12.69
CA MET A 1 -8.35 13.66 11.44
C MET A 1 -8.03 12.20 11.72
N LYS A 2 -8.62 11.22 11.02
CA LYS A 2 -8.21 9.80 11.12
C LYS A 2 -7.71 9.25 9.80
N THR A 3 -6.64 8.48 9.83
CA THR A 3 -6.15 7.69 8.69
C THR A 3 -6.26 6.21 8.99
N LEU A 4 -6.63 5.42 7.99
CA LEU A 4 -6.64 3.97 8.04
C LEU A 4 -5.46 3.44 7.22
N GLY A 5 -4.71 2.51 7.80
CA GLY A 5 -3.77 1.67 7.07
C GLY A 5 -4.31 0.25 7.02
N VAL A 6 -4.18 -0.40 5.87
CA VAL A 6 -4.58 -1.78 5.65
C VAL A 6 -3.38 -2.52 5.06
N ASP A 7 -2.86 -3.50 5.78
CA ASP A 7 -2.00 -4.52 5.18
C ASP A 7 -2.89 -5.70 4.77
N LEU A 8 -3.02 -5.94 3.47
CA LEU A 8 -4.07 -6.79 2.90
C LEU A 8 -3.53 -8.14 2.44
N ALA A 9 -3.95 -9.21 3.13
CA ALA A 9 -3.70 -10.57 2.70
C ALA A 9 -4.83 -11.12 1.79
N ALA A 10 -4.57 -12.28 1.17
CA ALA A 10 -5.55 -12.99 0.33
C ALA A 10 -6.81 -13.48 1.09
N ALA A 11 -6.75 -13.50 2.41
CA ALA A 11 -7.83 -13.93 3.30
C ALA A 11 -7.82 -13.08 4.56
N THR A 12 -8.89 -13.16 5.36
CA THR A 12 -8.98 -12.54 6.70
C THR A 12 -7.69 -12.78 7.49
N LYS A 13 -7.22 -14.03 7.55
CA LYS A 13 -5.97 -14.38 8.21
C LYS A 13 -4.79 -13.56 7.65
N LYS A 14 -4.00 -12.95 8.53
CA LYS A 14 -2.88 -12.04 8.20
C LYS A 14 -3.28 -10.69 7.58
N THR A 15 -4.56 -10.35 7.57
CA THR A 15 -4.98 -8.99 7.22
C THR A 15 -4.98 -8.13 8.47
N ALA A 16 -4.26 -7.01 8.41
CA ALA A 16 -4.13 -6.11 9.53
C ALA A 16 -4.63 -4.71 9.18
N VAL A 17 -5.16 -4.03 10.19
CA VAL A 17 -5.60 -2.64 10.06
C VAL A 17 -5.09 -1.80 11.23
N ALA A 18 -4.76 -0.54 10.94
CA ALA A 18 -4.34 0.44 11.93
C ALA A 18 -5.02 1.79 11.68
N VAL A 19 -5.72 2.32 12.69
CA VAL A 19 -6.29 3.68 12.64
C VAL A 19 -5.46 4.62 13.48
N ILE A 20 -4.92 5.66 12.85
CA ILE A 20 -4.18 6.72 13.52
C ILE A 20 -5.05 7.97 13.54
N GLU A 21 -5.25 8.51 14.75
CA GLU A 21 -5.88 9.81 14.95
C GLU A 21 -4.80 10.89 15.05
N TRP A 22 -4.98 11.94 14.26
CA TRP A 22 -4.05 13.05 14.09
C TRP A 22 -4.59 14.33 14.71
N SER A 23 -3.69 15.01 15.41
CA SER A 23 -3.78 16.41 15.86
C SER A 23 -2.54 17.19 15.37
N ASP A 24 -2.47 18.47 15.70
CA ASP A 24 -1.48 19.38 15.11
C ASP A 24 -0.02 18.97 15.40
N ASP A 25 0.25 18.49 16.62
CA ASP A 25 1.60 18.20 17.13
C ASP A 25 1.83 16.72 17.51
N ARG A 26 0.79 15.89 17.44
CA ARG A 26 0.84 14.48 17.84
C ARG A 26 -0.12 13.61 17.03
N ALA A 27 0.16 12.32 17.04
CA ALA A 27 -0.72 11.29 16.52
C ALA A 27 -0.86 10.15 17.52
N ARG A 28 -1.99 9.44 17.50
CA ARG A 28 -2.25 8.31 18.38
C ARG A 28 -2.83 7.13 17.60
N LEU A 29 -2.28 5.95 17.81
CA LEU A 29 -2.87 4.70 17.36
C LEU A 29 -4.13 4.42 18.17
N THR A 30 -5.30 4.53 17.54
CA THR A 30 -6.62 4.41 18.20
C THR A 30 -7.29 3.07 17.96
N HIS A 31 -6.88 2.34 16.92
CA HIS A 31 -7.36 0.99 16.63
C HIS A 31 -6.25 0.19 15.95
N LEU A 32 -6.08 -1.07 16.35
CA LEU A 32 -5.10 -2.01 15.79
C LEU A 32 -5.64 -3.44 15.89
N ALA A 33 -5.93 -4.05 14.75
CA ALA A 33 -6.48 -5.40 14.65
C ALA A 33 -5.73 -6.25 13.61
N LEU A 34 -5.70 -7.55 13.85
CA LEU A 34 -5.17 -8.59 12.97
C LEU A 34 -6.29 -9.59 12.71
N ASP A 35 -6.20 -10.29 11.60
CA ASP A 35 -7.21 -11.24 11.13
C ASP A 35 -8.56 -10.56 10.84
N VAL A 36 -8.48 -9.44 10.12
CA VAL A 36 -9.60 -8.53 9.83
C VAL A 36 -10.34 -8.92 8.56
N ASP A 37 -11.66 -8.96 8.62
CA ASP A 37 -12.51 -9.25 7.47
C ASP A 37 -12.78 -8.02 6.58
N ASP A 38 -13.40 -8.27 5.42
CA ASP A 38 -13.68 -7.19 4.46
C ASP A 38 -14.65 -6.14 4.99
N GLN A 39 -15.64 -6.53 5.81
CA GLN A 39 -16.68 -5.61 6.26
C GLN A 39 -16.10 -4.64 7.28
N GLU A 40 -15.25 -5.12 8.19
CA GLU A 40 -14.55 -4.27 9.14
C GLU A 40 -13.67 -3.23 8.42
N ILE A 41 -12.97 -3.60 7.34
CA ILE A 41 -12.21 -2.64 6.51
C ILE A 41 -13.13 -1.55 5.92
N VAL A 42 -14.30 -1.95 5.41
CA VAL A 42 -15.28 -1.03 4.82
C VAL A 42 -15.85 -0.07 5.87
N ASP A 43 -16.17 -0.58 7.06
CA ASP A 43 -16.70 0.23 8.16
C ASP A 43 -15.65 1.24 8.66
N LEU A 44 -14.40 0.80 8.81
CA LEU A 44 -13.28 1.68 9.17
C LEU A 44 -13.03 2.75 8.10
N PHE A 45 -13.10 2.40 6.82
CA PHE A 45 -13.03 3.35 5.71
C PHE A 45 -14.10 4.44 5.82
N GLY A 46 -15.31 4.11 6.26
CA GLY A 46 -16.40 5.06 6.47
C GLY A 46 -16.11 6.13 7.53
N THR A 47 -15.23 5.85 8.49
CA THR A 47 -14.89 6.74 9.62
C THR A 47 -13.56 7.46 9.46
N CYS A 48 -12.78 7.13 8.43
CA CYS A 48 -11.45 7.69 8.18
C CYS A 48 -11.48 8.68 7.00
N ALA A 49 -10.60 9.68 7.07
CA ALA A 49 -10.50 10.71 6.04
C ALA A 49 -9.64 10.26 4.85
N MET A 50 -8.70 9.35 5.08
CA MET A 50 -7.82 8.77 4.07
C MET A 50 -7.41 7.36 4.48
N THR A 51 -7.38 6.45 3.50
CA THR A 51 -7.02 5.04 3.67
C THR A 51 -5.86 4.69 2.76
N GLY A 52 -4.78 4.15 3.34
CA GLY A 52 -3.68 3.53 2.61
C GLY A 52 -3.85 2.02 2.63
N VAL A 53 -3.92 1.39 1.47
CA VAL A 53 -3.99 -0.08 1.33
C VAL A 53 -2.70 -0.60 0.70
N ASP A 54 -2.03 -1.55 1.37
CA ASP A 54 -0.90 -2.31 0.80
C ASP A 54 -1.43 -3.42 -0.10
N CYS A 55 -1.98 -3.01 -1.25
CA CYS A 55 -2.45 -3.93 -2.27
C CYS A 55 -2.68 -3.18 -3.59
N PRO A 56 -2.41 -3.81 -4.75
CA PRO A 56 -2.77 -3.26 -6.04
C PRO A 56 -4.26 -2.91 -6.12
N VAL A 57 -4.55 -1.66 -6.51
CA VAL A 57 -5.94 -1.21 -6.73
C VAL A 57 -6.42 -1.41 -8.17
N GLY A 58 -5.56 -1.92 -9.05
CA GLY A 58 -5.88 -2.20 -10.45
C GLY A 58 -4.88 -3.15 -11.12
N TRP A 59 -5.07 -3.35 -12.43
CA TRP A 59 -4.25 -4.24 -13.27
C TRP A 59 -3.64 -3.45 -14.44
N PRO A 60 -2.58 -3.97 -15.07
CA PRO A 60 -2.02 -3.36 -16.28
C PRO A 60 -3.08 -3.22 -17.38
N ASP A 61 -3.11 -2.06 -18.05
CA ASP A 61 -4.04 -1.77 -19.15
C ASP A 61 -3.94 -2.82 -20.26
N ALA A 62 -2.73 -3.33 -20.50
CA ALA A 62 -2.41 -4.32 -21.51
C ALA A 62 -3.02 -5.71 -21.21
N LEU A 63 -3.32 -6.02 -19.95
CA LEU A 63 -3.73 -7.37 -19.55
C LEU A 63 -5.11 -7.75 -20.10
N ILE A 64 -6.07 -6.82 -20.03
CA ILE A 64 -7.47 -7.10 -20.44
C ILE A 64 -7.57 -7.38 -21.95
N PRO A 65 -7.02 -6.52 -22.85
CA PRO A 65 -7.01 -6.81 -24.29
C PRO A 65 -6.33 -8.14 -24.61
N PHE A 66 -5.19 -8.44 -23.96
CA PHE A 66 -4.48 -9.70 -24.16
C PHE A 66 -5.34 -10.93 -23.81
N LEU A 67 -5.95 -10.95 -22.62
CA LEU A 67 -6.79 -12.06 -22.18
C LEU A 67 -8.04 -12.22 -23.05
N THR A 68 -8.67 -11.10 -23.41
CA THR A 68 -9.87 -11.09 -24.25
C THR A 68 -9.56 -11.54 -25.67
N GLY A 69 -8.42 -11.11 -26.23
CA GLY A 69 -7.96 -11.56 -27.54
C GLY A 69 -7.65 -13.04 -27.56
N HIS A 70 -6.95 -13.54 -26.54
CA HIS A 70 -6.71 -14.98 -26.38
C HIS A 70 -8.01 -15.78 -26.31
N LEU A 71 -8.98 -15.35 -25.50
CA LEU A 71 -10.30 -16.00 -25.37
C LEU A 71 -11.05 -16.07 -26.71
N ASN A 72 -10.98 -15.00 -27.51
CA ASN A 72 -11.70 -14.87 -28.78
C ASN A 72 -10.93 -15.40 -29.99
N ASN A 73 -9.73 -15.94 -29.80
CA ASN A 73 -8.80 -16.30 -30.89
C ASN A 73 -8.47 -15.10 -31.82
N ASP A 74 -8.44 -13.88 -31.29
CA ASP A 74 -7.93 -12.71 -32.00
C ASP A 74 -6.40 -12.63 -31.79
N PRO A 75 -5.59 -12.86 -32.84
CA PRO A 75 -4.15 -12.94 -32.69
C PRO A 75 -3.50 -11.57 -32.44
N ALA A 76 -4.09 -10.46 -32.89
CA ALA A 76 -3.44 -9.16 -32.86
C ALA A 76 -3.03 -8.69 -31.44
N PRO A 77 -3.96 -8.56 -30.46
CA PRO A 77 -3.62 -8.12 -29.11
C PRO A 77 -2.73 -9.12 -28.34
N VAL A 78 -2.64 -10.37 -28.78
CA VAL A 78 -1.76 -11.38 -28.18
C VAL A 78 -0.34 -11.24 -28.72
N LEU A 79 -0.19 -11.10 -30.04
CA LEU A 79 1.12 -10.99 -30.70
C LEU A 79 1.83 -9.66 -30.40
N ASP A 80 1.10 -8.59 -30.09
CA ASP A 80 1.68 -7.31 -29.62
C ASP A 80 2.54 -7.45 -28.35
N HIS A 81 2.38 -8.55 -27.61
CA HIS A 81 3.10 -8.84 -26.38
C HIS A 81 4.06 -10.04 -26.48
N ASP A 82 4.52 -10.38 -27.69
CA ASP A 82 5.52 -11.42 -27.88
C ASP A 82 6.86 -11.07 -27.17
N GLY A 83 7.54 -12.11 -26.67
CA GLY A 83 8.82 -11.99 -25.99
C GLY A 83 8.77 -11.50 -24.53
N ILE A 84 9.96 -11.31 -23.94
CA ILE A 84 10.11 -10.96 -22.52
C ILE A 84 9.57 -9.55 -22.23
N ALA A 85 9.77 -8.60 -23.14
CA ALA A 85 9.31 -7.22 -22.97
C ALA A 85 7.78 -7.14 -22.92
N GLY A 86 7.09 -7.85 -23.82
CA GLY A 86 5.62 -7.93 -23.81
C GLY A 86 5.10 -8.56 -22.51
N ARG A 87 5.69 -9.68 -22.07
CA ARG A 87 5.33 -10.30 -20.78
C ARG A 87 5.49 -9.35 -19.58
N ARG A 88 6.49 -8.47 -19.58
CA ARG A 88 6.65 -7.48 -18.51
C ARG A 88 5.54 -6.43 -18.50
N LEU A 89 5.02 -6.03 -19.66
CA LEU A 89 3.88 -5.10 -19.75
C LEU A 89 2.57 -5.75 -19.28
N LEU A 90 2.41 -7.06 -19.49
CA LEU A 90 1.27 -7.81 -18.95
C LEU A 90 1.36 -8.03 -17.44
N ALA A 91 2.58 -8.16 -16.91
CA ALA A 91 2.84 -8.49 -15.51
C ALA A 91 2.87 -7.26 -14.59
N TYR A 92 3.49 -6.16 -15.03
CA TYR A 92 3.75 -4.99 -14.17
C TYR A 92 3.02 -3.77 -14.69
N ARG A 93 2.38 -3.05 -13.77
CA ARG A 93 1.78 -1.74 -14.04
C ARG A 93 2.87 -0.69 -14.25
N ASP A 94 2.45 0.44 -14.78
CA ASP A 94 3.30 1.60 -14.94
C ASP A 94 3.82 2.11 -13.60
N THR A 95 2.95 2.17 -12.59
CA THR A 95 3.35 2.54 -11.23
C THR A 95 4.36 1.56 -10.59
N ASP A 96 4.33 0.27 -10.94
CA ASP A 96 5.28 -0.71 -10.40
C ASP A 96 6.70 -0.45 -10.93
N ARG A 97 6.79 -0.14 -12.23
CA ARG A 97 8.05 0.25 -12.89
C ARG A 97 8.55 1.59 -12.36
N PHE A 98 7.66 2.56 -12.17
CA PHE A 98 7.99 3.83 -11.55
C PHE A 98 8.58 3.63 -10.14
N CYS A 99 7.90 2.86 -9.28
CA CYS A 99 8.39 2.52 -7.94
C CYS A 99 9.78 1.87 -7.97
N THR A 100 10.01 0.97 -8.93
CA THR A 100 11.33 0.36 -9.14
C THR A 100 12.39 1.38 -9.50
N ALA A 101 12.09 2.32 -10.39
CA ALA A 101 13.01 3.39 -10.76
C ALA A 101 13.34 4.33 -9.58
N GLN A 102 12.33 4.67 -8.77
CA GLN A 102 12.52 5.60 -7.64
C GLN A 102 13.23 4.97 -6.45
N THR A 103 12.96 3.69 -6.17
CA THR A 103 13.37 3.05 -4.92
C THR A 103 14.36 1.91 -5.11
N GLY A 104 14.45 1.32 -6.30
CA GLY A 104 15.17 0.07 -6.56
C GLY A 104 14.54 -1.17 -5.90
N LEU A 105 13.37 -1.06 -5.27
CA LEU A 105 12.56 -2.20 -4.85
C LEU A 105 11.72 -2.67 -6.04
N ILE A 106 11.51 -3.98 -6.18
CA ILE A 106 10.67 -4.54 -7.25
C ILE A 106 9.35 -4.98 -6.59
N PRO A 107 8.23 -4.26 -6.81
CA PRO A 107 6.92 -4.74 -6.38
C PRO A 107 6.60 -6.09 -7.02
N LEU A 108 5.81 -6.93 -6.35
CA LEU A 108 5.34 -8.18 -6.95
C LEU A 108 4.34 -7.88 -8.07
N SER A 109 4.31 -8.73 -9.10
CA SER A 109 3.34 -8.60 -10.19
C SER A 109 1.92 -8.91 -9.70
N VAL A 110 0.99 -7.97 -9.91
CA VAL A 110 -0.45 -8.19 -9.66
C VAL A 110 -1.04 -9.26 -10.59
N SER A 111 -0.47 -9.44 -11.78
CA SER A 111 -0.99 -10.36 -12.80
C SER A 111 -0.40 -11.76 -12.74
N ALA A 112 0.83 -11.92 -12.22
CA ALA A 112 1.61 -13.14 -12.39
C ALA A 112 2.30 -13.68 -11.13
N ASP A 113 2.27 -12.96 -10.00
CA ASP A 113 2.87 -13.40 -8.73
C ASP A 113 1.80 -13.67 -7.66
N ARG A 114 2.26 -13.98 -6.43
CA ARG A 114 1.42 -14.24 -5.25
C ARG A 114 0.51 -13.06 -4.85
N LEU A 115 0.74 -11.87 -5.41
CA LEU A 115 -0.05 -10.67 -5.16
C LEU A 115 -1.43 -10.69 -5.85
N ALA A 116 -1.65 -11.59 -6.82
CA ALA A 116 -2.90 -11.70 -7.55
C ALA A 116 -4.12 -11.99 -6.65
N HIS A 117 -4.00 -12.90 -5.67
CA HIS A 117 -5.11 -13.24 -4.78
C HIS A 117 -5.52 -12.07 -3.84
N PRO A 118 -4.58 -11.40 -3.14
CA PRO A 118 -4.89 -10.17 -2.42
C PRO A 118 -5.54 -9.10 -3.31
N ALA A 119 -5.06 -8.90 -4.54
CA ALA A 119 -5.61 -7.89 -5.44
C ALA A 119 -7.05 -8.21 -5.89
N MET A 120 -7.38 -9.49 -6.15
CA MET A 120 -8.76 -9.91 -6.42
C MET A 120 -9.68 -9.62 -5.22
N ARG A 121 -9.21 -9.87 -3.99
CA ARG A 121 -9.94 -9.52 -2.77
C ARG A 121 -10.05 -8.00 -2.60
N CYS A 122 -8.98 -7.24 -2.87
CA CYS A 122 -8.98 -5.78 -2.85
C CYS A 122 -10.04 -5.21 -3.79
N ALA A 123 -10.19 -5.76 -5.01
CA ALA A 123 -11.23 -5.34 -5.94
C ALA A 123 -12.65 -5.55 -5.38
N VAL A 124 -12.89 -6.64 -4.65
CA VAL A 124 -14.18 -6.88 -3.96
C VAL A 124 -14.40 -5.84 -2.85
N ILE A 125 -13.37 -5.53 -2.04
CA ILE A 125 -13.45 -4.50 -1.00
C ILE A 125 -13.71 -3.13 -1.63
N GLN A 126 -13.02 -2.77 -2.73
CA GLN A 126 -13.27 -1.53 -3.48
C GLN A 126 -14.72 -1.44 -3.96
N ALA A 127 -15.31 -2.54 -4.43
CA ALA A 127 -16.71 -2.59 -4.84
C ALA A 127 -17.68 -2.40 -3.65
N LYS A 128 -17.38 -3.01 -2.48
CA LYS A 128 -18.15 -2.82 -1.24
C LYS A 128 -18.09 -1.36 -0.76
N ILE A 129 -16.89 -0.76 -0.78
CA ILE A 129 -16.69 0.66 -0.50
C ILE A 129 -17.50 1.51 -1.48
N ALA A 130 -17.44 1.20 -2.78
CA ALA A 130 -18.16 1.96 -3.80
C ALA A 130 -19.68 1.94 -3.60
N ALA A 131 -20.23 0.81 -3.17
CA ALA A 131 -21.66 0.66 -2.90
C ALA A 131 -22.15 1.52 -1.72
N LEU A 132 -21.32 1.74 -0.70
CA LEU A 132 -21.71 2.47 0.52
C LEU A 132 -21.24 3.92 0.56
N HIS A 133 -20.12 4.23 -0.09
CA HIS A 133 -19.43 5.52 0.03
C HIS A 133 -19.07 6.15 -1.32
N GLY A 134 -19.48 5.53 -2.43
CA GLY A 134 -19.15 5.95 -3.78
C GLY A 134 -17.78 5.45 -4.25
N PRO A 135 -17.60 5.32 -5.58
CA PRO A 135 -16.37 4.78 -6.16
C PRO A 135 -15.16 5.65 -5.80
N GLN A 136 -14.03 5.01 -5.53
CA GLN A 136 -12.77 5.68 -5.23
C GLN A 136 -11.85 5.65 -6.47
N PRO A 137 -11.28 6.80 -6.89
CA PRO A 137 -10.27 6.84 -7.94
C PRO A 137 -9.03 6.04 -7.57
N ARG A 138 -8.50 5.27 -8.54
CA ARG A 138 -7.31 4.41 -8.33
C ARG A 138 -6.00 5.19 -8.24
N ASP A 139 -6.00 6.44 -8.67
CA ASP A 139 -4.85 7.34 -8.60
C ASP A 139 -4.67 7.98 -7.21
N GLY A 140 -5.49 7.58 -6.23
CA GLY A 140 -5.44 8.08 -4.85
C GLY A 140 -5.94 9.51 -4.67
N SER A 141 -6.58 10.10 -5.67
CA SER A 141 -7.19 11.45 -5.56
C SER A 141 -8.44 11.50 -4.67
N GLY A 142 -9.01 10.32 -4.34
CA GLY A 142 -10.13 10.18 -3.41
C GLY A 142 -9.68 9.95 -1.96
N ARG A 143 -10.34 9.03 -1.25
CA ARG A 143 -10.01 8.64 0.13
C ARG A 143 -9.32 7.27 0.24
N LEU A 144 -9.09 6.60 -0.88
CA LEU A 144 -8.39 5.31 -0.93
C LEU A 144 -7.16 5.47 -1.81
N ALA A 145 -5.99 5.15 -1.27
CA ALA A 145 -4.73 5.21 -1.97
C ALA A 145 -4.00 3.88 -1.80
N GLU A 146 -3.41 3.39 -2.89
CA GLU A 146 -2.45 2.30 -2.82
C GLU A 146 -1.14 2.81 -2.21
N VAL A 147 -0.60 2.07 -1.25
CA VAL A 147 0.65 2.38 -0.57
C VAL A 147 1.57 1.17 -0.59
N TYR A 148 2.86 1.39 -0.35
CA TYR A 148 3.85 0.30 -0.30
C TYR A 148 4.75 0.47 0.93
N PRO A 149 4.38 -0.12 2.09
CA PRO A 149 5.08 0.03 3.37
C PRO A 149 6.60 -0.17 3.29
N ALA A 150 7.06 -1.21 2.58
CA ALA A 150 8.49 -1.45 2.41
C ALA A 150 9.21 -0.30 1.68
N ALA A 151 8.56 0.36 0.73
CA ALA A 151 9.10 1.55 0.07
C ALA A 151 9.06 2.77 0.97
N SER A 152 7.98 2.99 1.73
CA SER A 152 7.89 4.08 2.72
C SER A 152 8.99 3.97 3.77
N LEU A 153 9.20 2.78 4.34
CA LEU A 153 10.30 2.51 5.29
C LEU A 153 11.67 2.82 4.68
N LYS A 154 11.88 2.43 3.42
CA LYS A 154 13.13 2.72 2.71
C LYS A 154 13.36 4.22 2.51
N ILE A 155 12.31 4.96 2.15
CA ILE A 155 12.36 6.41 1.90
C ILE A 155 12.62 7.18 3.20
N TRP A 156 11.93 6.83 4.28
CA TRP A 156 12.15 7.43 5.60
C TRP A 156 13.48 6.99 6.26
N GLY A 157 14.27 6.15 5.61
CA GLY A 157 15.53 5.66 6.18
C GLY A 157 15.32 4.78 7.42
N LEU A 158 14.10 4.27 7.62
CA LEU A 158 13.74 3.26 8.62
C LEU A 158 14.23 1.90 8.14
N LYS A 159 15.56 1.79 8.02
CA LYS A 159 16.25 0.52 7.81
C LYS A 159 16.70 0.06 9.17
N GLY A 160 16.47 -1.21 9.50
CA GLY A 160 17.12 -1.81 10.66
C GLY A 160 18.64 -1.60 10.50
N ARG A 161 19.23 -0.72 11.33
CA ARG A 161 20.66 -0.42 11.27
C ARG A 161 21.43 -1.73 11.43
N GLY A 162 22.06 -2.20 10.36
CA GLY A 162 23.27 -3.02 10.42
C GLY A 162 23.25 -4.28 11.29
N TYR A 163 22.09 -4.88 11.63
CA TYR A 163 22.05 -6.21 12.23
C TYR A 163 21.98 -7.28 11.15
N LYS A 164 22.92 -8.22 11.27
CA LYS A 164 23.52 -8.99 10.19
C LYS A 164 22.74 -10.27 9.89
N GLY A 165 22.58 -10.53 8.59
CA GLY A 165 22.71 -11.88 8.04
C GLY A 165 21.46 -12.76 8.09
N ARG A 166 21.47 -13.80 7.23
CA ARG A 166 20.53 -14.93 7.31
C ARG A 166 20.54 -15.47 8.75
N GLY A 167 19.42 -15.37 9.48
CA GLY A 167 19.24 -16.04 10.78
C GLY A 167 18.76 -15.20 11.96
N THR A 168 18.63 -13.87 11.84
CA THR A 168 18.01 -13.06 12.91
C THR A 168 16.51 -13.37 13.02
N PRO A 169 15.99 -13.64 14.23
CA PRO A 169 14.56 -13.80 14.44
C PRO A 169 13.78 -12.59 13.94
N GLU A 170 12.66 -12.83 13.28
CA GLU A 170 11.81 -11.77 12.72
C GLU A 170 11.38 -10.72 13.75
N ALA A 171 11.02 -11.16 14.95
CA ALA A 171 10.64 -10.27 16.05
C ALA A 171 11.76 -9.32 16.47
N GLU A 172 13.03 -9.75 16.39
CA GLU A 172 14.17 -8.89 16.71
C GLU A 172 14.36 -7.82 15.63
N ARG A 173 14.22 -8.19 14.35
CA ARG A 173 14.25 -7.25 13.22
C ARG A 173 13.13 -6.20 13.34
N LEU A 174 11.90 -6.63 13.63
CA LEU A 174 10.76 -5.74 13.82
C LEU A 174 10.93 -4.84 15.05
N GLY A 175 11.48 -5.35 16.15
CA GLY A 175 11.82 -4.54 17.32
C GLY A 175 12.78 -3.39 17.00
N VAL A 176 13.79 -3.64 16.16
CA VAL A 176 14.72 -2.59 15.70
C VAL A 176 14.04 -1.56 14.80
N LEU A 177 13.16 -2.01 13.89
CA LEU A 177 12.39 -1.11 13.04
C LEU A 177 11.42 -0.26 13.85
N LEU A 178 10.75 -0.85 14.83
CA LEU A 178 9.85 -0.17 15.75
C LEU A 178 10.58 0.87 16.58
N GLY A 179 11.74 0.54 17.15
CA GLY A 179 12.56 1.51 17.88
C GLY A 179 13.01 2.66 16.98
N SER A 180 13.42 2.37 15.75
CA SER A 180 13.79 3.41 14.77
C SER A 180 12.60 4.31 14.41
N LEU A 181 11.38 3.75 14.33
CA LEU A 181 10.16 4.51 14.10
C LEU A 181 9.86 5.42 15.31
N GLN A 182 9.98 4.92 16.54
CA GLN A 182 9.77 5.72 17.75
C GLN A 182 10.78 6.85 17.87
N ASP A 183 12.03 6.62 17.48
CA ASP A 183 13.08 7.66 17.46
C ASP A 183 12.78 8.76 16.42
N GLN A 184 12.27 8.40 15.24
CA GLN A 184 11.97 9.35 14.16
C GLN A 184 10.58 9.97 14.24
N ALA A 185 9.66 9.36 14.98
CA ALA A 185 8.30 9.82 15.19
C ALA A 185 7.94 9.78 16.68
N PRO A 186 8.65 10.54 17.55
CA PRO A 186 8.36 10.58 18.99
C PRO A 186 6.97 11.16 19.30
N TRP A 187 6.36 11.83 18.31
CA TRP A 187 5.00 12.35 18.34
C TRP A 187 3.92 11.28 18.14
N LEU A 188 4.28 10.05 17.79
CA LEU A 188 3.36 8.93 17.58
C LEU A 188 3.19 8.11 18.87
N ASP A 189 2.04 8.26 19.53
CA ASP A 189 1.61 7.42 20.64
C ASP A 189 1.03 6.09 20.12
N LEU A 190 1.77 4.98 20.32
CA LEU A 190 1.34 3.63 19.92
C LEU A 190 0.33 3.00 20.90
N ALA A 191 -0.04 3.72 21.95
CA ALA A 191 -1.06 3.34 22.93
C ALA A 191 -0.82 1.96 23.56
N GLY A 192 0.44 1.59 23.83
CA GLY A 192 0.82 0.33 24.47
C GLY A 192 0.86 -0.89 23.53
N ASN A 193 0.82 -0.71 22.21
CA ASN A 193 0.83 -1.79 21.22
C ASN A 193 2.25 -2.22 20.78
N GLU A 194 3.31 -1.71 21.41
CA GLU A 194 4.70 -1.94 21.00
C GLU A 194 5.03 -3.42 20.88
N ALA A 195 4.66 -4.23 21.88
CA ALA A 195 4.92 -5.66 21.88
C ALA A 195 4.18 -6.41 20.76
N ARG A 196 2.97 -5.97 20.40
CA ARG A 196 2.19 -6.56 19.30
C ARG A 196 2.81 -6.22 17.95
N LEU A 197 3.22 -4.96 17.77
CA LEU A 197 3.88 -4.47 16.55
C LEU A 197 5.25 -5.11 16.35
N ALA A 198 6.02 -5.33 17.43
CA ALA A 198 7.30 -6.04 17.36
C ALA A 198 7.16 -7.54 17.04
N ALA A 199 5.95 -8.12 17.18
CA ALA A 199 5.70 -9.54 17.00
C ALA A 199 4.98 -9.89 15.67
N SER A 200 4.55 -8.90 14.88
CA SER A 200 3.81 -9.10 13.63
C SER A 200 4.20 -8.04 12.60
N ASP A 201 4.74 -8.51 11.48
CA ASP A 201 4.99 -7.71 10.28
C ASP A 201 3.67 -7.14 9.73
N ASP A 202 2.63 -7.99 9.65
CA ASP A 202 1.31 -7.58 9.14
C ASP A 202 0.78 -6.34 9.93
N LEU A 203 0.82 -6.36 11.28
CA LEU A 203 0.41 -5.23 12.12
C LEU A 203 1.29 -3.99 11.96
N PHE A 204 2.61 -4.18 11.83
CA PHE A 204 3.55 -3.09 11.64
C PHE A 204 3.37 -2.41 10.29
N ASP A 205 3.22 -3.18 9.22
CA ASP A 205 2.99 -2.67 7.87
C ASP A 205 1.64 -1.94 7.77
N ALA A 206 0.61 -2.37 8.49
CA ALA A 206 -0.64 -1.61 8.60
C ALA A 206 -0.43 -0.22 9.25
N VAL A 207 0.44 -0.09 10.26
CA VAL A 207 0.79 1.23 10.84
C VAL A 207 1.53 2.09 9.81
N ILE A 208 2.52 1.54 9.10
CA ILE A 208 3.26 2.25 8.05
C ILE A 208 2.33 2.66 6.90
N ALA A 209 1.36 1.81 6.53
CA ALA A 209 0.33 2.12 5.54
C ALA A 209 -0.52 3.32 5.99
N SER A 210 -0.90 3.38 7.28
CA SER A 210 -1.67 4.51 7.83
C SER A 210 -0.85 5.81 7.86
N LEU A 211 0.44 5.73 8.18
CA LEU A 211 1.36 6.88 8.09
C LEU A 211 1.54 7.35 6.64
N THR A 212 1.62 6.42 5.69
CA THR A 212 1.72 6.75 4.26
C THR A 212 0.42 7.39 3.77
N ALA A 213 -0.75 6.90 4.22
CA ALA A 213 -2.05 7.51 3.96
C ALA A 213 -2.09 8.97 4.45
N ARG A 214 -1.45 9.27 5.58
CA ARG A 214 -1.29 10.65 6.02
C ARG A 214 -0.46 11.48 5.04
N ALA A 215 0.64 10.95 4.52
CA ALA A 215 1.42 11.63 3.49
C ALA A 215 0.57 11.95 2.25
N VAL A 216 -0.29 11.01 1.82
CA VAL A 216 -1.25 11.22 0.72
C VAL A 216 -2.21 12.36 1.04
N ALA A 217 -2.85 12.34 2.22
CA ALA A 217 -3.77 13.38 2.65
C ALA A 217 -3.12 14.78 2.70
N ARG A 218 -1.81 14.83 2.97
CA ARG A 218 -0.99 16.05 3.00
C ARG A 218 -0.41 16.43 1.63
N ARG A 219 -0.66 15.63 0.58
CA ARG A 219 -0.07 15.77 -0.76
C ARG A 219 1.47 15.77 -0.72
N ARG A 220 2.03 14.95 0.17
CA ARG A 220 3.47 14.74 0.39
C ARG A 220 3.93 13.39 -0.13
N THR A 221 3.45 13.05 -1.32
CA THR A 221 3.83 11.84 -2.04
C THR A 221 4.25 12.20 -3.45
N LEU A 222 5.08 11.38 -4.07
CA LEU A 222 5.39 11.50 -5.49
C LEU A 222 4.10 11.33 -6.30
N ALA A 223 3.65 12.42 -6.91
CA ALA A 223 2.47 12.44 -7.78
C ALA A 223 2.81 11.86 -9.16
N PRO A 224 1.83 11.28 -9.88
CA PRO A 224 2.03 10.90 -11.27
C PRO A 224 2.28 12.15 -12.11
N ASP A 225 3.34 12.13 -12.92
CA ASP A 225 3.59 13.17 -13.93
C ASP A 225 2.69 12.95 -15.18
N ASP A 226 2.81 13.84 -16.17
CA ASP A 226 2.01 13.77 -17.40
C ASP A 226 2.17 12.44 -18.17
N ALA A 227 3.34 11.80 -18.09
CA ALA A 227 3.59 10.51 -18.76
C ALA A 227 2.83 9.37 -18.06
N HIS A 228 2.71 9.42 -16.74
CA HIS A 228 2.09 8.36 -15.93
C HIS A 228 0.60 8.64 -15.63
N ALA A 229 0.12 9.88 -15.79
CA ALA A 229 -1.22 10.31 -15.37
C ALA A 229 -2.37 9.47 -15.94
N ARG A 230 -2.24 8.98 -17.18
CA ARG A 230 -3.25 8.10 -17.78
C ARG A 230 -3.28 6.74 -17.08
N ALA A 231 -2.12 6.10 -16.93
CA ALA A 231 -2.00 4.79 -16.30
C ALA A 231 -2.37 4.84 -14.81
N ALA A 232 -2.01 5.91 -14.10
CA ALA A 232 -2.40 6.11 -12.70
C ALA A 232 -3.92 6.05 -12.50
N ARG A 233 -4.71 6.60 -13.44
CA ARG A 233 -6.18 6.57 -13.37
C ARG A 233 -6.77 5.20 -13.68
N SER A 234 -6.18 4.44 -14.62
CA SER A 234 -6.72 3.16 -15.08
C SER A 234 -6.18 1.98 -14.27
N GLU A 235 -4.86 1.89 -14.11
CA GLU A 235 -4.11 0.81 -13.44
C GLU A 235 -3.94 1.04 -11.93
N GLY A 236 -3.98 2.30 -11.48
CA GLY A 236 -3.70 2.71 -10.11
C GLY A 236 -2.30 3.32 -9.90
N TRP A 237 -2.11 3.95 -8.75
CA TRP A 237 -0.86 4.63 -8.38
C TRP A 237 -0.40 4.27 -6.97
N ILE A 238 0.83 3.76 -6.85
CA ILE A 238 1.48 3.52 -5.56
C ILE A 238 2.01 4.86 -5.04
N HIS A 239 1.45 5.31 -3.93
CA HIS A 239 1.90 6.52 -3.27
C HIS A 239 3.17 6.31 -2.46
N LEU A 240 4.28 6.87 -2.97
CA LEU A 240 5.56 6.92 -2.29
C LEU A 240 5.70 8.24 -1.53
N PRO A 241 6.00 8.24 -0.21
CA PRO A 241 6.27 9.47 0.54
C PRO A 241 7.37 10.31 -0.12
N SER A 242 7.21 11.63 -0.07
CA SER A 242 8.21 12.61 -0.53
C SER A 242 8.62 13.56 0.60
N CYS A 243 8.42 13.14 1.84
CA CYS A 243 8.64 13.90 3.06
C CYS A 243 9.22 13.02 4.16
N THR A 244 9.74 13.63 5.22
CA THR A 244 10.14 12.91 6.45
C THR A 244 8.92 12.60 7.32
N PRO A 245 9.06 11.72 8.35
CA PRO A 245 7.99 11.47 9.31
C PRO A 245 7.49 12.74 10.02
N ASP A 246 8.37 13.66 10.41
CA ASP A 246 7.97 14.90 11.10
C ASP A 246 7.05 15.80 10.26
N GLU A 247 7.20 15.76 8.93
CA GLU A 247 6.35 16.52 8.00
C GLU A 247 4.93 15.95 7.86
N LEU A 248 4.62 14.81 8.51
CA LEU A 248 3.26 14.25 8.59
C LEU A 248 2.35 15.01 9.57
N LEU A 249 2.95 15.75 10.52
CA LEU A 249 2.24 16.61 11.47
C LEU A 249 1.68 17.90 10.82
N GLY A 250 0.91 18.64 11.60
CA GLY A 250 0.24 19.89 11.21
C GLY A 250 -1.15 19.69 10.59
N GLN A 251 -1.91 20.78 10.45
CA GLN A 251 -3.25 20.76 9.85
C GLN A 251 -3.19 20.51 8.36
#